data_AF-A0AAJ1ZA61-F1
#
_entry.id   AF-A0AAJ1ZA61-F1
#
_cell.length_a   1.000
_cell.length_b   1.000
_cell.length_c   1.000
_cell.angle_alpha   90.00
_cell.angle_beta   90.00
_cell.angle_gamma   90.00
#
_symmetry.space_group_name_H-M   'P 1'
#
loop_
_entity.id
_entity.type
_entity.pdbx_description
1 polymer ?
#
loop_
_entity_poly.entity_id
_entity_poly.type
_entity_poly.pdbx_seq_one_letter_code
_entity_poly.pdbx_strand_id
1 'polypeptide(L)'
;MATISLIYAVVLAVPAWLNIRAQPAEISEAKTISGSAFRLDSAESASSQESSAAEKSSDNSENAKLADELFRVLDSHGKKLVGAEHETHMESVRSAVDSWAASEEYGVEFVKAQTKFMDEVLSRPDVAKRIKGSEAEFYDVTGGVFSQFVVEYQKEKDRIAADKAKAQEAATAKNMEGLKALSIIGGAIASFITLVLMLVMFRVDRSIRQIANLQKNA
;
A
#
# COMPACT_ATOMS: atom_id res chain seq x y z
N MET A 1 22.56 27.06 -34.12
CA MET A 1 21.27 26.34 -34.17
C MET A 1 21.47 24.83 -34.07
N ALA A 2 22.12 24.15 -35.03
CA ALA A 2 22.27 22.69 -35.02
C ALA A 2 22.96 22.09 -33.77
N THR A 3 23.98 22.76 -33.22
CA THR A 3 24.68 22.35 -31.99
C THR A 3 23.81 22.50 -30.73
N ILE A 4 22.92 23.49 -30.71
CA ILE A 4 22.02 23.74 -29.57
C ILE A 4 20.94 22.65 -29.49
N SER A 5 20.39 22.24 -30.63
CA SER A 5 19.43 21.13 -30.72
C SER A 5 20.03 19.79 -30.27
N LEU A 6 21.31 19.54 -30.58
CA LEU A 6 22.02 18.33 -30.16
C LEU A 6 22.28 18.31 -28.63
N ILE A 7 22.69 19.45 -28.07
CA ILE A 7 22.89 19.59 -26.61
C ILE A 7 21.57 19.40 -25.87
N TYR A 8 20.47 19.98 -26.38
CA TYR A 8 19.14 19.82 -25.79
C TYR A 8 18.66 18.36 -25.82
N ALA A 9 18.90 17.65 -26.92
CA ALA A 9 18.57 16.23 -27.06
C ALA A 9 19.34 15.34 -26.07
N VAL A 10 20.64 15.60 -25.86
CA VAL A 10 21.47 14.82 -24.93
C VAL A 10 21.09 15.10 -23.46
N VAL A 11 20.83 16.36 -23.12
CA VAL A 11 20.44 16.74 -21.74
C VAL A 11 19.09 16.13 -21.35
N LEU A 12 18.15 16.02 -22.29
CA LEU A 12 16.83 15.42 -22.03
C LEU A 12 16.81 13.89 -22.11
N ALA A 13 17.80 13.26 -22.74
CA ALA A 13 17.80 11.81 -22.95
C ALA A 13 17.91 11.00 -21.64
N VAL A 14 18.74 11.45 -20.70
CA VAL A 14 18.92 10.78 -19.40
C VAL A 14 17.65 10.81 -18.54
N PRO A 15 17.01 11.98 -18.28
CA PRO A 15 15.76 12.01 -17.52
C PRO A 15 14.61 11.31 -18.26
N ALA A 16 14.55 11.39 -19.60
CA ALA A 16 13.55 10.65 -20.38
C ALA A 16 13.67 9.14 -20.19
N TRP A 17 14.90 8.60 -20.21
CA TRP A 17 15.14 7.17 -20.03
C TRP A 17 14.79 6.69 -18.61
N LEU A 18 15.11 7.48 -17.58
CA LEU A 18 14.74 7.18 -16.20
C LEU A 18 13.22 7.20 -16.01
N ASN A 19 12.54 8.15 -16.64
CA ASN A 19 11.10 8.30 -16.56
C ASN A 19 10.33 7.20 -17.31
N ILE A 20 10.85 6.67 -18.42
CA ILE A 20 10.26 5.52 -19.16
C ILE A 20 10.35 4.20 -18.38
N ARG A 21 11.29 4.10 -17.45
CA ARG A 21 11.49 2.92 -16.58
C ARG A 21 10.95 3.13 -15.17
N ALA A 22 10.11 4.15 -14.96
CA ALA A 22 9.57 4.43 -13.65
C ALA A 22 8.66 3.27 -13.22
N GLN A 23 9.07 2.58 -12.16
CA GLN A 23 8.24 1.60 -11.47
C GLN A 23 7.43 2.29 -10.36
N PRO A 24 6.26 1.72 -9.99
CA PRO A 24 5.52 2.18 -8.83
C PRO A 24 6.41 2.12 -7.58
N ALA A 25 6.31 3.13 -6.72
CA ALA A 25 7.00 3.09 -5.44
C ALA A 25 6.46 1.92 -4.59
N GLU A 26 7.35 1.20 -3.90
CA GLU A 26 6.95 0.18 -2.93
C GLU A 26 6.22 0.84 -1.77
N ILE A 27 4.95 0.47 -1.57
CA ILE A 27 4.14 0.92 -0.44
C ILE A 27 4.18 -0.18 0.62
N SER A 28 4.58 0.20 1.84
CA SER A 28 4.58 -0.71 2.99
C SER A 28 3.16 -1.25 3.22
N GLU A 29 3.04 -2.58 3.32
CA GLU A 29 1.79 -3.26 3.63
C GLU A 29 1.56 -3.41 5.14
N ALA A 30 2.50 -2.93 5.97
CA ALA A 30 2.37 -2.99 7.42
C ALA A 30 1.20 -2.12 7.88
N LYS A 31 0.19 -2.76 8.50
CA LYS A 31 -0.99 -2.07 9.05
C LYS A 31 -0.64 -1.45 10.40
N THR A 32 -0.72 -0.13 10.49
CA THR A 32 -0.43 0.60 11.73
C THR A 32 -1.73 0.98 12.42
N ILE A 33 -2.30 0.06 13.20
CA ILE A 33 -3.50 0.31 14.01
C ILE A 33 -3.07 0.29 15.48
N SER A 34 -3.30 1.38 16.21
CA SER A 34 -2.92 1.52 17.62
C SER A 34 -4.14 1.66 18.51
N GLY A 35 -4.12 1.01 19.68
CA GLY A 35 -5.15 1.09 20.72
C GLY A 35 -5.35 2.48 21.31
N SER A 36 -4.44 3.43 21.02
CA SER A 36 -4.64 4.85 21.32
C SER A 36 -5.77 5.50 20.53
N ALA A 37 -6.12 4.95 19.35
CA ALA A 37 -7.25 5.41 18.54
C ALA A 37 -8.62 4.97 19.10
N PHE A 38 -8.64 4.03 20.04
CA PHE A 38 -9.88 3.51 20.62
C PHE A 38 -10.64 4.60 21.40
N ARG A 39 -11.95 4.71 21.14
CA ARG A 39 -12.85 5.68 21.77
C ARG A 39 -13.91 4.96 22.58
N LEU A 40 -13.78 5.03 23.90
CA LEU A 40 -14.63 4.35 24.86
C LEU A 40 -16.13 4.75 24.75
N ASP A 41 -16.41 6.00 24.39
CA ASP A 41 -17.78 6.52 24.23
C ASP A 41 -18.42 6.15 22.87
N SER A 42 -17.66 5.53 21.96
CA SER A 42 -18.11 5.13 20.62
C SER A 42 -18.26 3.61 20.46
N ALA A 43 -18.09 2.86 21.55
CA ALA A 43 -18.40 1.44 21.59
C ALA A 43 -19.92 1.24 21.53
N GLU A 44 -20.51 1.32 20.33
CA GLU A 44 -21.84 0.77 20.10
C GLU A 44 -21.77 -0.73 20.37
N SER A 45 -22.59 -1.22 21.31
CA SER A 45 -22.70 -2.63 21.64
C SER A 45 -22.89 -3.43 20.35
N ALA A 46 -21.92 -4.29 20.04
CA ALA A 46 -21.97 -5.14 18.88
C ALA A 46 -23.14 -6.13 19.04
N SER A 47 -24.25 -5.85 18.37
CA SER A 47 -25.30 -6.83 18.11
C SER A 47 -24.67 -8.02 17.41
N SER A 48 -24.74 -9.17 18.06
CA SER A 48 -24.22 -10.48 17.65
C SER A 48 -24.26 -10.68 16.14
N GLN A 49 -23.11 -10.53 15.49
CA GLN A 49 -22.95 -10.87 14.08
C GLN A 49 -22.82 -12.39 14.01
N GLU A 50 -23.88 -13.06 13.54
CA GLU A 50 -23.93 -14.51 13.30
C GLU A 50 -22.73 -14.93 12.44
N SER A 51 -21.77 -15.58 13.07
CA SER A 51 -20.64 -16.19 12.37
C SER A 51 -21.09 -17.53 11.80
N SER A 52 -21.39 -17.53 10.51
CA SER A 52 -21.70 -18.75 9.76
C SER A 52 -20.50 -19.70 9.79
N ALA A 53 -20.71 -20.87 10.39
CA ALA A 53 -19.70 -21.92 10.52
C ALA A 53 -19.21 -22.37 9.14
N ALA A 54 -17.97 -22.00 8.79
CA ALA A 54 -17.22 -22.62 7.71
C ALA A 54 -16.28 -23.67 8.31
N GLU A 55 -16.73 -24.93 8.27
CA GLU A 55 -15.88 -26.09 8.53
C GLU A 55 -14.79 -26.17 7.44
N LYS A 56 -13.56 -25.81 7.82
CA LYS A 56 -12.35 -26.41 7.24
C LYS A 56 -11.25 -26.42 8.28
N SER A 57 -11.25 -27.49 9.06
CA SER A 57 -10.12 -27.90 9.90
C SER A 57 -8.92 -28.24 9.00
N SER A 58 -8.12 -27.25 8.65
CA SER A 58 -6.72 -27.49 8.32
C SER A 58 -5.91 -27.35 9.60
N ASP A 59 -5.34 -28.45 10.04
CA ASP A 59 -4.33 -28.55 11.08
C ASP A 59 -3.27 -27.45 10.89
N ASN A 60 -3.36 -26.34 11.64
CA ASN A 60 -2.51 -25.17 11.43
C ASN A 60 -1.96 -24.70 12.77
N SER A 61 -0.75 -25.17 13.10
CA SER A 61 -0.05 -24.82 14.35
C SER A 61 0.08 -23.30 14.57
N GLU A 62 -0.02 -22.49 13.52
CA GLU A 62 -0.04 -21.03 13.62
C GLU A 62 -1.37 -20.50 14.14
N ASN A 63 -2.52 -20.96 13.63
CA ASN A 63 -3.84 -20.57 14.16
C ASN A 63 -3.98 -20.93 15.64
N ALA A 64 -3.48 -22.11 16.03
CA ALA A 64 -3.49 -22.54 17.42
C ALA A 64 -2.69 -21.59 18.33
N LYS A 65 -1.54 -21.07 17.86
CA LYS A 65 -0.74 -20.07 18.58
C LYS A 65 -1.44 -18.73 18.65
N LEU A 66 -2.08 -18.30 17.57
CA LEU A 66 -2.85 -17.04 17.54
C LEU A 66 -4.05 -17.09 18.48
N ALA A 67 -4.75 -18.22 18.52
CA ALA A 67 -5.83 -18.48 19.46
C ALA A 67 -5.32 -18.47 20.90
N ASP A 68 -4.18 -19.10 21.19
CA ASP A 68 -3.57 -19.10 22.52
C ASP A 68 -3.15 -17.70 22.97
N GLU A 69 -2.59 -16.90 22.06
CA GLU A 69 -2.16 -15.53 22.35
C GLU A 69 -3.37 -14.61 22.63
N LEU A 70 -4.40 -14.67 21.79
CA LEU A 70 -5.65 -13.92 22.01
C LEU A 70 -6.35 -14.36 23.29
N PHE A 71 -6.41 -15.67 23.54
CA PHE A 71 -6.95 -16.23 24.77
C PHE A 71 -6.20 -15.71 26.00
N ARG A 72 -4.86 -15.73 25.97
CA ARG A 72 -4.03 -15.26 27.08
C ARG A 72 -4.26 -13.79 27.37
N VAL A 73 -4.41 -12.95 26.35
CA VAL A 73 -4.73 -11.52 26.51
C VAL A 73 -6.10 -11.35 27.15
N LEU A 74 -7.14 -12.02 26.63
CA LEU A 74 -8.50 -11.92 27.17
C LEU A 74 -8.61 -12.45 28.59
N ASP A 75 -8.08 -13.63 28.87
CA ASP A 75 -8.13 -14.26 30.19
C ASP A 75 -7.31 -13.47 31.23
N SER A 76 -6.12 -12.98 30.85
CA SER A 76 -5.28 -12.19 31.75
C SER A 76 -5.93 -10.85 32.11
N HIS A 77 -6.46 -10.12 31.12
CA HIS A 77 -7.14 -8.85 31.39
C HIS A 77 -8.50 -9.06 32.05
N GLY A 78 -9.25 -10.10 31.69
CA GLY A 78 -10.51 -10.46 32.34
C GLY A 78 -10.31 -10.76 33.82
N LYS A 79 -9.29 -11.58 34.18
CA LYS A 79 -8.95 -11.84 35.58
C LYS A 79 -8.52 -10.58 36.34
N LYS A 80 -7.83 -9.67 35.67
CA LYS A 80 -7.34 -8.41 36.26
C LYS A 80 -8.45 -7.37 36.43
N LEU A 81 -9.40 -7.29 35.49
CA LEU A 81 -10.40 -6.22 35.38
C LEU A 81 -11.77 -6.61 35.94
N VAL A 82 -12.13 -7.89 35.86
CA VAL A 82 -13.39 -8.46 36.35
C VAL A 82 -13.18 -9.11 37.72
N GLY A 83 -12.19 -10.00 37.83
CA GLY A 83 -11.85 -10.70 39.07
C GLY A 83 -11.25 -12.08 38.82
N ALA A 84 -10.64 -12.68 39.84
CA ALA A 84 -9.89 -13.94 39.70
C ALA A 84 -10.73 -15.15 39.22
N GLU A 85 -12.04 -15.10 39.43
CA GLU A 85 -13.01 -16.13 39.02
C GLU A 85 -13.43 -16.02 37.54
N HIS A 86 -13.00 -14.96 36.83
CA HIS A 86 -13.31 -14.82 35.41
C HIS A 86 -12.62 -15.92 34.59
N GLU A 87 -13.41 -16.53 33.70
CA GLU A 87 -12.95 -17.58 32.80
C GLU A 87 -13.31 -17.20 31.36
N THR A 88 -12.30 -17.08 30.51
CA THR A 88 -12.50 -17.03 29.06
C THR A 88 -12.61 -18.46 28.52
N HIS A 89 -13.50 -18.72 27.57
CA HIS A 89 -13.61 -20.04 26.94
C HIS A 89 -12.69 -20.15 25.73
N MET A 90 -11.62 -20.95 25.85
CA MET A 90 -10.64 -21.17 24.78
C MET A 90 -11.26 -21.68 23.48
N GLU A 91 -12.32 -22.49 23.56
CA GLU A 91 -13.01 -23.02 22.37
C GLU A 91 -13.67 -21.91 21.54
N SER A 92 -14.29 -20.93 22.21
CA SER A 92 -14.90 -19.78 21.55
C SER A 92 -13.84 -18.89 20.88
N VAL A 93 -12.70 -18.69 21.56
CA VAL A 93 -11.56 -17.93 21.00
C VAL A 93 -10.97 -18.65 19.79
N ARG A 94 -10.78 -19.96 19.86
CA ARG A 94 -10.26 -20.77 18.75
C ARG A 94 -11.19 -20.71 17.54
N SER A 95 -12.50 -20.89 17.75
CA SER A 95 -13.50 -20.80 16.68
C SER A 95 -13.48 -19.44 15.98
N ALA A 96 -13.36 -18.35 16.75
CA ALA A 96 -13.25 -17.00 16.19
C ALA A 96 -11.95 -16.81 15.39
N VAL A 97 -10.81 -17.25 15.93
CA VAL A 97 -9.52 -17.16 15.23
C VAL A 97 -9.51 -17.98 13.94
N ASP A 98 -10.04 -19.20 13.95
CA ASP A 98 -10.12 -20.02 12.75
C ASP A 98 -11.03 -19.39 11.69
N SER A 99 -12.16 -18.80 12.10
CA SER A 99 -13.06 -18.05 11.21
C SER A 99 -12.37 -16.84 10.58
N TRP A 100 -11.66 -16.03 11.37
CA TRP A 100 -10.97 -14.84 10.88
C TRP A 100 -9.75 -15.17 10.03
N ALA A 101 -8.96 -16.17 10.42
CA ALA A 101 -7.78 -16.60 9.69
C ALA A 101 -8.13 -17.24 8.34
N ALA A 102 -9.27 -17.94 8.26
CA ALA A 102 -9.77 -18.52 7.01
C ALA A 102 -10.50 -17.52 6.11
N SER A 103 -10.89 -16.35 6.64
CA SER A 103 -11.54 -15.30 5.86
C SER A 103 -10.56 -14.64 4.89
N GLU A 104 -10.96 -14.54 3.62
CA GLU A 104 -10.24 -13.81 2.58
C GLU A 104 -10.08 -12.31 2.92
N GLU A 105 -10.99 -11.78 3.75
CA GLU A 105 -10.99 -10.37 4.12
C GLU A 105 -9.99 -10.02 5.23
N TYR A 106 -9.80 -10.94 6.19
CA TYR A 106 -9.09 -10.67 7.44
C TYR A 106 -7.73 -11.36 7.47
N GLY A 107 -7.71 -12.69 7.36
CA GLY A 107 -6.50 -13.51 7.38
C GLY A 107 -5.74 -13.45 8.72
N VAL A 108 -4.55 -14.07 8.73
CA VAL A 108 -3.69 -14.19 9.92
C VAL A 108 -3.23 -12.85 10.49
N GLU A 109 -2.89 -11.89 9.63
CA GLU A 109 -2.40 -10.57 10.06
C GLU A 109 -3.47 -9.72 10.75
N PHE A 110 -4.75 -9.93 10.41
CA PHE A 110 -5.85 -9.35 11.16
C PHE A 110 -5.86 -9.85 12.60
N VAL A 111 -5.73 -11.16 12.82
CA VAL A 111 -5.75 -11.75 14.16
C VAL A 111 -4.59 -11.22 15.01
N LYS A 112 -3.38 -11.17 14.46
CA LYS A 112 -2.20 -10.60 15.16
C LYS A 112 -2.43 -9.14 15.57
N ALA A 113 -2.91 -8.32 14.63
CA ALA A 113 -3.15 -6.91 14.88
C ALA A 113 -4.33 -6.68 15.85
N GLN A 114 -5.39 -7.49 15.78
CA GLN A 114 -6.52 -7.45 16.70
C GLN A 114 -6.10 -7.82 18.13
N THR A 115 -5.29 -8.87 18.30
CA THR A 115 -4.77 -9.29 19.61
C THR A 115 -3.93 -8.19 20.24
N LYS A 116 -3.04 -7.57 19.46
CA LYS A 116 -2.24 -6.43 19.93
C LYS A 116 -3.09 -5.21 20.27
N PHE A 117 -4.07 -4.87 19.42
CA PHE A 117 -4.97 -3.76 19.68
C PHE A 117 -5.81 -3.99 20.94
N MET A 118 -6.30 -5.21 21.15
CA MET A 118 -7.03 -5.60 22.34
C MET A 118 -6.17 -5.46 23.60
N ASP A 119 -4.93 -5.95 23.58
CA ASP A 119 -3.99 -5.81 24.70
C ASP A 119 -3.70 -4.33 25.02
N GLU A 120 -3.43 -3.52 23.99
CA GLU A 120 -3.21 -2.07 24.15
C GLU A 120 -4.44 -1.40 24.77
N VAL A 121 -5.66 -1.70 24.31
CA VAL A 121 -6.87 -1.05 24.82
C VAL A 121 -7.21 -1.51 26.24
N LEU A 122 -7.21 -2.82 26.51
CA LEU A 122 -7.55 -3.35 27.83
C LEU A 122 -6.52 -2.98 28.90
N SER A 123 -5.28 -2.69 28.50
CA SER A 123 -4.27 -2.15 29.41
C SER A 123 -4.53 -0.71 29.86
N ARG A 124 -5.45 0.02 29.20
CA ARG A 124 -5.68 1.44 29.49
C ARG A 124 -6.39 1.66 30.83
N PRO A 125 -5.96 2.65 31.63
CA PRO A 125 -6.59 2.93 32.92
C PRO A 125 -8.04 3.41 32.85
N ASP A 126 -8.45 4.05 31.76
CA ASP A 126 -9.84 4.52 31.56
C ASP A 126 -10.79 3.36 31.25
N VAL A 127 -10.33 2.37 30.48
CA VAL A 127 -11.05 1.12 30.22
C VAL A 127 -11.26 0.34 31.52
N ALA A 128 -10.21 0.19 32.33
CA ALA A 128 -10.30 -0.46 33.63
C ALA A 128 -11.35 0.19 34.56
N LYS A 129 -11.46 1.53 34.51
CA LYS A 129 -12.47 2.29 35.26
C LYS A 129 -13.90 2.11 34.74
N ARG A 130 -14.09 1.74 33.46
CA ARG A 130 -15.42 1.46 32.89
C ARG A 130 -15.93 0.09 33.31
N ILE A 131 -15.05 -0.91 33.26
CA ILE A 131 -15.38 -2.32 33.54
C ILE A 131 -15.78 -2.52 35.01
N LYS A 132 -15.08 -1.87 35.96
CA LYS A 132 -15.42 -1.86 37.40
C LYS A 132 -15.69 -3.26 38.02
N GLY A 133 -15.00 -4.31 37.57
CA GLY A 133 -15.24 -5.66 38.10
C GLY A 133 -16.49 -6.36 37.53
N SER A 134 -17.20 -5.74 36.58
CA SER A 134 -18.38 -6.33 35.96
C SER A 134 -18.01 -7.12 34.70
N GLU A 135 -18.41 -8.38 34.68
CA GLU A 135 -18.21 -9.25 33.53
C GLU A 135 -19.01 -8.79 32.30
N ALA A 136 -20.24 -8.29 32.50
CA ALA A 136 -21.06 -7.73 31.43
C ALA A 136 -20.39 -6.52 30.77
N GLU A 137 -19.81 -5.62 31.57
CA GLU A 137 -19.09 -4.45 31.07
C GLU A 137 -17.77 -4.84 30.38
N PHE A 138 -17.11 -5.91 30.83
CA PHE A 138 -15.92 -6.44 30.15
C PHE A 138 -16.27 -6.96 28.75
N TYR A 139 -17.35 -7.75 28.62
CA TYR A 139 -17.80 -8.24 27.32
C TYR A 139 -18.33 -7.12 26.41
N ASP A 140 -19.01 -6.12 26.95
CA ASP A 140 -19.45 -4.95 26.18
C ASP A 140 -18.25 -4.15 25.64
N VAL A 141 -17.26 -3.87 26.49
CA VAL A 141 -16.04 -3.17 26.06
C VAL A 141 -15.27 -3.98 25.03
N THR A 142 -15.01 -5.28 25.27
CA THR A 142 -14.28 -6.12 24.31
C THR A 142 -15.00 -6.24 22.97
N GLY A 143 -16.32 -6.33 22.96
CA GLY A 143 -17.13 -6.28 21.73
C GLY A 143 -17.00 -4.94 21.00
N GLY A 144 -17.01 -3.83 21.73
CA GLY A 144 -16.75 -2.49 21.18
C GLY A 144 -15.34 -2.33 20.61
N VAL A 145 -14.33 -2.87 21.29
CA VAL A 145 -12.93 -2.88 20.83
C VAL A 145 -12.80 -3.65 19.52
N PHE A 146 -13.46 -4.81 19.41
CA PHE A 146 -13.49 -5.59 18.18
C PHE A 146 -14.16 -4.81 17.03
N SER A 147 -15.36 -4.29 17.25
CA SER A 147 -16.10 -3.54 16.23
C SER A 147 -15.32 -2.31 15.73
N GLN A 148 -14.71 -1.55 16.65
CA GLN A 148 -13.89 -0.40 16.27
C GLN A 148 -12.63 -0.84 15.51
N PHE A 149 -11.98 -1.94 15.90
CA PHE A 149 -10.82 -2.45 15.19
C PHE A 149 -11.15 -2.84 13.75
N VAL A 150 -12.29 -3.51 13.51
CA VAL A 150 -12.74 -3.87 12.14
C VAL A 150 -12.86 -2.62 11.27
N VAL A 151 -13.48 -1.55 11.80
CA VAL A 151 -13.61 -0.28 11.08
C VAL A 151 -12.25 0.35 10.76
N GLU A 152 -11.35 0.43 11.73
CA GLU A 152 -10.02 1.01 11.52
C GLU A 152 -9.14 0.13 10.62
N TYR A 153 -9.29 -1.19 10.69
CA TYR A 153 -8.61 -2.14 9.81
C TYR A 153 -9.04 -1.98 8.36
N GLN A 154 -10.34 -1.78 8.12
CA GLN A 154 -10.84 -1.56 6.77
C GLN A 154 -10.41 -0.19 6.23
N LYS A 155 -10.46 0.88 7.03
CA LYS A 155 -9.91 2.19 6.64
C LYS A 155 -8.44 2.12 6.26
N GLU A 156 -7.64 1.37 7.02
CA GLU A 156 -6.23 1.21 6.73
C GLU A 156 -6.00 0.39 5.46
N LYS A 157 -6.82 -0.63 5.20
CA LYS A 157 -6.82 -1.40 3.95
C LYS A 157 -7.12 -0.52 2.76
N ASP A 158 -8.14 0.35 2.88
CA ASP A 158 -8.53 1.31 1.85
C ASP A 158 -7.46 2.37 1.62
N ARG A 159 -6.81 2.86 2.70
CA ARG A 159 -5.68 3.79 2.60
C ARG A 159 -4.52 3.17 1.83
N ILE A 160 -4.10 1.95 2.18
CA ILE A 160 -3.02 1.23 1.49
C ILE A 160 -3.39 1.00 0.02
N ALA A 161 -4.63 0.60 -0.28
CA ALA A 161 -5.10 0.42 -1.65
C ALA A 161 -5.06 1.75 -2.45
N ALA A 162 -5.49 2.86 -1.84
CA ALA A 162 -5.43 4.18 -2.47
C ALA A 162 -3.98 4.64 -2.68
N ASP A 163 -3.08 4.40 -1.74
CA ASP A 163 -1.66 4.73 -1.87
C ASP A 163 -0.98 3.91 -2.97
N LYS A 164 -1.33 2.62 -3.10
CA LYS A 164 -0.91 1.77 -4.24
C LYS A 164 -1.42 2.31 -5.57
N ALA A 165 -2.69 2.72 -5.64
CA ALA A 165 -3.25 3.32 -6.86
C ALA A 165 -2.53 4.62 -7.23
N LYS A 166 -2.27 5.50 -6.26
CA LYS A 166 -1.49 6.74 -6.46
C LYS A 166 -0.06 6.46 -6.90
N ALA A 167 0.61 5.46 -6.33
CA ALA A 167 1.95 5.06 -6.75
C ALA A 167 1.96 4.56 -8.21
N GLN A 168 0.92 3.81 -8.61
CA GLN A 168 0.73 3.37 -9.98
C GLN A 168 0.49 4.56 -10.93
N GLU A 169 -0.39 5.50 -10.57
CA GLU A 169 -0.66 6.72 -11.34
C GLU A 169 0.59 7.60 -11.49
N ALA A 170 1.39 7.73 -10.43
CA ALA A 170 2.64 8.48 -10.48
C ALA A 170 3.66 7.82 -11.42
N ALA A 171 3.75 6.50 -11.42
CA ALA A 171 4.60 5.75 -12.34
C ALA A 171 4.13 5.90 -13.81
N THR A 172 2.83 5.78 -14.08
CA THR A 172 2.28 5.97 -15.43
C THR A 172 2.46 7.41 -15.93
N ALA A 173 2.28 8.41 -15.07
CA ALA A 173 2.54 9.80 -15.40
C ALA A 173 3.99 10.04 -15.80
N LYS A 174 4.96 9.50 -15.02
CA LYS A 174 6.39 9.56 -15.37
C LYS A 174 6.68 8.84 -16.69
N ASN A 175 6.10 7.67 -16.92
CA ASN A 175 6.28 6.95 -18.19
C ASN A 175 5.76 7.78 -19.38
N MET A 176 4.60 8.43 -19.26
CA MET A 176 4.07 9.32 -20.28
C MET A 176 4.95 10.55 -20.52
N GLU A 177 5.50 11.15 -19.45
CA GLU A 177 6.44 12.27 -19.56
C GLU A 177 7.74 11.86 -20.26
N GLY A 178 8.26 10.67 -19.92
CA GLY A 178 9.41 10.08 -20.60
C GLY A 178 9.16 9.83 -22.09
N LEU A 179 7.99 9.32 -22.47
CA LEU A 179 7.59 9.14 -23.88
C LEU A 179 7.47 10.48 -24.63
N LYS A 180 6.91 11.52 -23.99
CA LYS A 180 6.87 12.88 -24.57
C LYS A 180 8.27 13.45 -24.76
N ALA A 181 9.17 13.27 -23.80
CA ALA A 181 10.56 13.70 -23.94
C ALA A 181 11.26 12.94 -25.08
N LEU A 182 11.00 11.63 -25.24
CA LEU A 182 11.54 10.83 -26.33
C LEU A 182 11.07 11.33 -27.71
N SER A 183 9.79 11.71 -27.84
CA SER A 183 9.27 12.24 -29.11
C SER A 183 9.88 13.60 -29.46
N ILE A 184 10.09 14.46 -28.47
CA ILE A 184 10.80 15.75 -28.64
C ILE A 184 12.26 15.52 -29.07
N ILE A 185 12.96 14.59 -28.43
CA ILE A 185 14.33 14.21 -28.79
C ILE A 185 14.38 13.66 -30.22
N GLY A 186 13.46 12.77 -30.59
CA GLY A 186 13.35 12.23 -31.94
C GLY A 186 13.14 13.32 -32.99
N GLY A 187 12.25 14.29 -32.72
CA GLY A 187 12.05 15.46 -33.59
C GLY A 187 13.30 16.33 -33.72
N ALA A 188 14.02 16.58 -32.62
CA ALA A 188 15.26 17.34 -32.63
C ALA A 188 16.35 16.65 -33.46
N ILE A 189 16.53 15.34 -33.32
CA ILE A 189 17.48 14.54 -34.10
C ILE A 189 17.11 14.53 -35.58
N ALA A 190 15.83 14.31 -35.92
CA ALA A 190 15.37 14.35 -37.30
C ALA A 190 15.65 15.71 -37.96
N SER A 191 15.36 16.81 -37.27
CA SER A 191 15.65 18.16 -37.76
C SER A 191 17.16 18.40 -38.00
N PHE A 192 18.02 17.86 -37.12
CA PHE A 192 19.46 17.93 -37.27
C PHE A 192 19.93 17.16 -38.51
N ILE A 193 19.43 15.93 -38.72
CA ILE A 193 19.75 15.12 -39.90
C ILE A 193 19.32 15.85 -41.18
N THR A 194 18.12 16.43 -41.22
CA THR A 194 17.66 17.21 -42.38
C THR A 194 18.56 18.41 -42.68
N LEU A 195 19.01 19.14 -41.65
CA LEU A 195 19.96 20.25 -41.81
C LEU A 195 21.32 19.79 -42.34
N VAL A 196 21.84 18.66 -41.85
CA VAL A 196 23.09 18.07 -42.35
C VAL A 196 22.95 17.66 -43.82
N LEU A 197 21.85 16.98 -44.19
CA LEU A 197 21.58 16.59 -45.57
C LEU A 197 21.46 17.79 -46.51
N MET A 198 20.77 18.86 -46.11
CA MET A 198 20.72 20.11 -46.87
C MET A 198 22.12 20.71 -47.07
N LEU A 199 22.96 20.71 -46.04
CA LEU A 199 24.33 21.24 -46.14
C LEU A 199 25.22 20.39 -47.07
N VAL A 200 25.06 19.07 -47.03
CA VAL A 200 25.74 18.15 -47.97
C VAL A 200 25.25 18.37 -49.39
N MET A 201 23.93 18.45 -49.62
CA MET A 201 23.38 18.78 -50.94
C MET A 201 23.90 20.10 -51.46
N PHE A 202 23.96 21.14 -50.62
CA PHE A 202 24.51 22.44 -51.01
C PHE A 202 25.99 22.34 -51.41
N ARG A 203 26.78 21.54 -50.71
CA ARG A 203 28.19 21.29 -51.09
C ARG A 203 28.32 20.52 -52.39
N VAL A 204 27.50 19.49 -52.60
CA VAL A 204 27.48 18.71 -53.85
C VAL A 204 27.07 19.59 -55.03
N ASP A 205 26.05 20.43 -54.87
CA ASP A 205 25.60 21.34 -55.92
C ASP A 205 26.68 22.38 -56.28
N ARG A 206 27.43 22.85 -55.27
CA ARG A 206 28.57 23.74 -55.46
C ARG A 206 29.75 23.05 -56.16
N SER A 207 30.04 21.79 -55.84
CA SER A 207 31.13 21.05 -56.50
C SER A 207 30.80 20.72 -57.96
N ILE A 208 29.54 20.35 -58.26
CA ILE A 208 29.07 20.11 -59.63
C ILE A 208 29.18 21.40 -60.45
N ARG A 209 28.73 22.55 -59.91
CA ARG A 209 28.87 23.85 -60.60
C ARG A 209 30.33 24.23 -60.85
N GLN A 210 31.24 23.93 -59.91
CA GLN A 210 32.67 24.16 -60.11
C GLN A 210 33.24 23.29 -61.23
N ILE A 211 32.88 22.00 -61.29
CA ILE A 211 33.31 21.08 -62.35
C ILE A 211 32.75 21.52 -63.71
N ALA A 212 31.46 21.88 -63.77
CA ALA A 212 30.83 22.37 -65.00
C ALA A 212 31.48 23.67 -65.51
N ASN A 213 31.88 24.57 -64.62
CA ASN A 213 32.59 25.80 -64.99
C ASN A 213 34.04 25.53 -65.44
N LEU A 214 34.70 24.51 -64.88
CA LEU A 214 36.02 24.08 -65.32
C LEU A 214 35.98 23.47 -66.73
N GLN A 215 34.96 22.66 -67.05
CA GLN A 215 34.78 22.09 -68.39
C GLN A 215 34.38 23.13 -69.44
N LYS A 216 33.73 24.23 -69.05
CA LYS A 216 33.36 25.32 -69.98
C LYS A 216 34.55 26.22 -70.34
N ASN A 217 35.58 26.24 -69.50
CA ASN A 217 36.78 27.07 -69.67
C ASN A 217 38.02 26.27 -70.15
N ALA A 218 37.85 24.98 -70.45
CA ALA A 218 38.84 24.11 -71.09
C ALA A 218 38.50 23.94 -72.57
#